data_AF-A0A7C7W4G8-F1
#
_entry.id   AF-A0A7C7W4G8-F1
#
_cell.length_a   1.000
_cell.length_b   1.000
_cell.length_c   1.000
_cell.angle_alpha   90.00
_cell.angle_beta   90.00
_cell.angle_gamma   90.00
#
_symmetry.space_group_name_H-M   'P 1'
#
loop_
_entity.id
_entity.type
_entity.pdbx_description
1 polymer ?
#
loop_
_entity_poly.entity_id
_entity_poly.type
_entity_poly.pdbx_seq_one_letter_code
_entity_poly.pdbx_strand_id
1 'polypeptide(L)'
;MSENTPSPKKDSCLVRGIRFLVRLTLALIIGIAVGIGIYYGVSWMVGEYVRITHDQEVRISTLEMQQTAMEEAVSNQVADLQGRLDTLEIQRDTQKESLADLESRLTSQEEQMTDLLGTIEAQQTTQDEMEESILALQTQIDGLQSNLTAMEETLGTFTDQISALDEISAEYTASIAAMNETIDNSEASLTAMQHQIIILQAMELLTRSRLNLVQGNTPLASGDMEVASALLTDLQSNLPAVQAEYITEILTALDNAQDALPAAPLTAADKLENAWQMLIAGLPAESDAQAEQAETETPEATGTPTPTP
;
A
#
# COMPACT_ATOMS: atom_id res chain seq x y z
N MET A 1 98.04 -91.17 125.60
CA MET A 1 99.49 -91.40 125.59
C MET A 1 100.13 -90.05 125.34
N SER A 2 100.57 -89.37 126.41
CA SER A 2 101.90 -89.56 127.02
C SER A 2 102.99 -89.20 126.02
N GLU A 3 103.99 -88.37 126.29
CA GLU A 3 104.40 -87.61 127.47
C GLU A 3 105.67 -86.86 127.04
N ASN A 4 106.21 -86.08 127.97
CA ASN A 4 107.65 -85.86 128.17
C ASN A 4 108.27 -84.54 127.68
N THR A 5 108.58 -83.71 128.68
CA THR A 5 109.74 -82.79 128.80
C THR A 5 111.05 -83.62 128.92
N PRO A 6 112.31 -83.10 129.08
CA PRO A 6 112.77 -81.72 129.42
C PRO A 6 114.13 -81.21 128.79
N SER A 7 114.47 -79.92 129.09
CA SER A 7 115.80 -79.40 129.54
C SER A 7 116.95 -78.96 128.56
N PRO A 8 117.86 -78.01 128.95
CA PRO A 8 118.40 -76.92 128.10
C PRO A 8 119.95 -76.82 127.94
N LYS A 9 120.45 -75.91 127.06
CA LYS A 9 121.53 -74.90 127.29
C LYS A 9 121.99 -74.12 126.01
N LYS A 10 122.09 -72.78 126.13
CA LYS A 10 123.09 -71.76 125.65
C LYS A 10 124.18 -72.19 124.63
N ASP A 11 124.67 -71.42 123.64
CA ASP A 11 124.83 -69.96 123.40
C ASP A 11 125.25 -69.67 121.92
N SER A 12 125.32 -68.37 121.57
CA SER A 12 126.25 -67.71 120.60
C SER A 12 125.76 -67.13 119.26
N CYS A 13 125.37 -65.85 119.34
CA CYS A 13 125.84 -64.66 118.62
C CYS A 13 125.82 -64.55 117.07
N LEU A 14 125.86 -65.63 116.29
CA LEU A 14 125.95 -65.55 114.82
C LEU A 14 124.60 -65.30 114.10
N VAL A 15 123.47 -65.44 114.81
CA VAL A 15 122.11 -65.35 114.24
C VAL A 15 121.64 -63.90 114.02
N ARG A 16 122.28 -62.89 114.65
CA ARG A 16 121.84 -61.48 114.53
C ARG A 16 122.21 -60.83 113.18
N GLY A 17 123.28 -61.26 112.51
CA GLY A 17 123.68 -60.70 111.22
C GLY A 17 122.77 -61.10 110.05
N ILE A 18 122.37 -62.37 109.99
CA ILE A 18 121.53 -62.91 108.90
C ILE A 18 120.10 -62.33 108.94
N ARG A 19 119.57 -62.03 110.13
CA ARG A 19 118.23 -61.44 110.27
C ARG A 19 118.14 -60.03 109.67
N PHE A 20 119.26 -59.29 109.63
CA PHE A 20 119.30 -57.95 109.04
C PHE A 20 119.30 -58.03 107.50
N LEU A 21 120.03 -58.99 106.93
CA LEU A 21 120.07 -59.22 105.47
C LEU A 21 118.72 -59.64 104.89
N VAL A 22 118.00 -60.56 105.56
CA VAL A 22 116.66 -61.01 105.10
C VAL A 22 115.62 -59.88 105.17
N ARG A 23 115.71 -59.00 106.19
CA ARG A 23 114.83 -57.83 106.28
C ARG A 23 115.06 -56.84 105.14
N LEU A 24 116.31 -56.66 104.71
CA LEU A 24 116.67 -55.74 103.63
C LEU A 24 116.18 -56.24 102.27
N THR A 25 116.34 -57.54 101.97
CA THR A 25 115.87 -58.12 100.70
C THR A 25 114.34 -58.12 100.59
N LEU A 26 113.63 -58.35 101.71
CA LEU A 26 112.18 -58.36 101.72
C LEU A 26 111.59 -56.94 101.54
N ALA A 27 112.25 -55.92 102.12
CA ALA A 27 111.89 -54.52 101.88
C ALA A 27 112.09 -54.10 100.42
N LEU A 28 113.16 -54.60 99.76
CA LEU A 28 113.39 -54.36 98.33
C LEU A 28 112.30 -55.00 97.45
N ILE A 29 111.90 -56.24 97.76
CA ILE A 29 110.84 -56.94 97.02
C ILE A 29 109.48 -56.23 97.20
N ILE A 30 109.17 -55.77 98.40
CA ILE A 30 107.93 -54.99 98.64
C ILE A 30 108.01 -53.65 97.90
N GLY A 31 109.15 -52.97 97.90
CA GLY A 31 109.36 -51.73 97.15
C GLY A 31 109.13 -51.92 95.64
N ILE A 32 109.62 -53.03 95.07
CA ILE A 32 109.41 -53.38 93.66
C ILE A 32 107.96 -53.79 93.40
N ALA A 33 107.33 -54.57 94.28
CA ALA A 33 105.94 -54.98 94.15
C ALA A 33 104.97 -53.79 94.24
N VAL A 34 105.26 -52.82 95.11
CA VAL A 34 104.52 -51.56 95.18
C VAL A 34 104.78 -50.70 93.94
N GLY A 35 106.02 -50.66 93.43
CA GLY A 35 106.33 -50.00 92.17
C GLY A 35 105.56 -50.58 90.97
N ILE A 36 105.49 -51.91 90.86
CA ILE A 36 104.70 -52.62 89.83
C ILE A 36 103.21 -52.39 90.06
N GLY A 37 102.73 -52.47 91.31
CA GLY A 37 101.33 -52.23 91.65
C GLY A 37 100.86 -50.82 91.33
N ILE A 38 101.69 -49.80 91.57
CA ILE A 38 101.41 -48.41 91.20
C ILE A 38 101.49 -48.24 89.68
N TYR A 39 102.51 -48.78 89.01
CA TYR A 39 102.68 -48.64 87.56
C TYR A 39 101.52 -49.29 86.78
N TYR A 40 101.14 -50.52 87.14
CA TYR A 40 100.02 -51.20 86.50
C TYR A 40 98.65 -50.70 86.98
N GLY A 41 98.53 -50.26 88.24
CA GLY A 41 97.30 -49.65 88.76
C GLY A 41 96.96 -48.33 88.05
N VAL A 42 97.96 -47.49 87.80
CA VAL A 42 97.80 -46.26 87.01
C VAL A 42 97.50 -46.60 85.55
N SER A 43 98.19 -47.58 84.94
CA SER A 43 97.92 -47.99 83.56
C SER A 43 96.51 -48.57 83.36
N TRP A 44 95.97 -49.27 84.36
CA TRP A 44 94.63 -49.85 84.30
C TRP A 44 93.53 -48.79 84.50
N MET A 45 93.71 -47.87 85.46
CA MET A 45 92.80 -46.72 85.62
C MET A 45 92.81 -45.78 84.41
N VAL A 46 93.97 -45.57 83.78
CA VAL A 46 94.06 -44.78 82.55
C VAL A 46 93.33 -45.47 81.41
N GLY A 47 93.36 -46.80 81.32
CA GLY A 47 92.60 -47.56 80.30
C GLY A 47 91.07 -47.47 80.44
N GLU A 48 90.55 -47.53 81.66
CA GLU A 48 89.09 -47.49 81.92
C GLU A 48 88.54 -46.05 81.87
N TYR A 49 89.33 -45.04 82.28
CA TYR A 49 88.96 -43.63 82.14
C TYR A 49 88.88 -43.22 80.66
N VAL A 50 89.81 -43.69 79.82
CA VAL A 50 89.79 -43.45 78.37
C VAL A 50 88.57 -44.09 77.68
N ARG A 51 88.04 -45.22 78.17
CA ARG A 51 86.82 -45.87 77.62
C ARG A 51 85.53 -45.12 77.94
N ILE A 52 85.39 -44.58 79.15
CA ILE A 52 84.22 -43.79 79.53
C ILE A 52 84.20 -42.46 78.77
N THR A 53 85.36 -41.83 78.56
CA THR A 53 85.44 -40.62 77.72
C THR A 53 85.20 -40.93 76.25
N HIS A 54 85.62 -42.09 75.73
CA HIS A 54 85.38 -42.47 74.33
C HIS A 54 83.90 -42.81 74.05
N ASP A 55 83.20 -43.47 74.98
CA ASP A 55 81.75 -43.73 74.86
C ASP A 55 80.92 -42.44 74.98
N GLN A 56 81.37 -41.50 75.83
CA GLN A 56 80.81 -40.16 75.90
C GLN A 56 81.07 -39.37 74.62
N GLU A 57 82.25 -39.49 74.01
CA GLU A 57 82.60 -38.81 72.77
C GLU A 57 81.83 -39.37 71.56
N VAL A 58 81.57 -40.68 71.52
CA VAL A 58 80.70 -41.31 70.51
C VAL A 58 79.24 -40.88 70.68
N ARG A 59 78.72 -40.80 71.92
CA ARG A 59 77.34 -40.34 72.19
C ARG A 59 77.16 -38.85 71.93
N ILE A 60 78.13 -38.02 72.31
CA ILE A 60 78.15 -36.59 72.00
C ILE A 60 78.20 -36.40 70.49
N SER A 61 79.10 -37.10 69.78
CA SER A 61 79.15 -37.08 68.32
C SER A 61 77.83 -37.54 67.66
N THR A 62 77.17 -38.56 68.23
CA THR A 62 75.87 -39.02 67.73
C THR A 62 74.75 -38.01 67.98
N LEU A 63 74.74 -37.35 69.14
CA LEU A 63 73.79 -36.27 69.46
C LEU A 63 74.04 -35.03 68.62
N GLU A 64 75.30 -34.67 68.36
CA GLU A 64 75.69 -33.59 67.45
C GLU A 64 75.23 -33.91 66.03
N MET A 65 75.47 -35.13 65.53
CA MET A 65 74.94 -35.57 64.24
C MET A 65 73.41 -35.54 64.20
N GLN A 66 72.73 -35.97 65.26
CA GLN A 66 71.28 -35.92 65.37
C GLN A 66 70.76 -34.47 65.42
N GLN A 67 71.45 -33.58 66.13
CA GLN A 67 71.13 -32.16 66.20
C GLN A 67 71.31 -31.50 64.84
N THR A 68 72.42 -31.72 64.15
CA THR A 68 72.64 -31.20 62.79
C THR A 68 71.61 -31.74 61.81
N ALA A 69 71.29 -33.03 61.87
CA ALA A 69 70.25 -33.62 61.02
C ALA A 69 68.85 -33.07 61.32
N MET A 70 68.54 -32.81 62.59
CA MET A 70 67.27 -32.19 63.00
C MET A 70 67.20 -30.72 62.58
N GLU A 71 68.28 -29.95 62.75
CA GLU A 71 68.38 -28.56 62.29
C GLU A 71 68.23 -28.48 60.76
N GLU A 72 68.85 -29.40 60.02
CA GLU A 72 68.70 -29.51 58.57
C GLU A 72 67.27 -29.89 58.18
N ALA A 73 66.65 -30.86 58.85
CA ALA A 73 65.26 -31.25 58.60
C ALA A 73 64.28 -30.09 58.86
N VAL A 74 64.46 -29.36 59.96
CA VAL A 74 63.66 -28.17 60.28
C VAL A 74 63.91 -27.06 59.24
N SER A 75 65.16 -26.80 58.87
CA SER A 75 65.51 -25.82 57.82
C SER A 75 64.86 -26.19 56.49
N ASN A 76 64.90 -27.46 56.10
CA ASN A 76 64.28 -27.97 54.87
C ASN A 76 62.76 -27.84 54.91
N GLN A 77 62.13 -28.13 56.05
CA GLN A 77 60.69 -27.95 56.23
C GLN A 77 60.30 -26.47 56.18
N VAL A 78 61.08 -25.58 56.79
CA VAL A 78 60.85 -24.13 56.73
C VAL A 78 60.99 -23.63 55.29
N ALA A 79 62.00 -24.10 54.55
CA ALA A 79 62.18 -23.77 53.14
C ALA A 79 61.03 -24.27 52.25
N ASP A 80 60.52 -25.50 52.47
CA ASP A 80 59.34 -26.03 51.77
C ASP A 80 58.09 -25.20 52.08
N LEU A 81 57.85 -24.89 53.36
CA LEU A 81 56.71 -24.07 53.77
C LEU A 81 56.80 -22.66 53.19
N GLN A 82 57.99 -22.06 53.13
CA GLN A 82 58.21 -20.77 52.46
C GLN A 82 57.89 -20.86 50.97
N GLY A 83 58.41 -21.86 50.25
CA GLY A 83 58.13 -22.03 48.83
C GLY A 83 56.64 -22.27 48.53
N ARG A 84 55.94 -23.00 49.41
CA ARG A 84 54.48 -23.17 49.32
C ARG A 84 53.73 -21.87 49.59
N LEU A 85 54.18 -21.07 50.54
CA LEU A 85 53.58 -19.76 50.86
C LEU A 85 53.75 -18.79 49.69
N ASP A 86 54.93 -18.74 49.08
CA ASP A 86 55.20 -17.94 47.89
C ASP A 86 54.30 -18.36 46.72
N THR A 87 54.16 -19.68 46.50
CA THR A 87 53.28 -20.21 45.45
C THR A 87 51.81 -19.84 45.70
N LEU A 88 51.34 -19.96 46.94
CA LEU A 88 49.97 -19.59 47.32
C LEU A 88 49.74 -18.08 47.20
N GLU A 89 50.74 -17.26 47.52
CA GLU A 89 50.68 -15.81 47.33
C GLU A 89 50.52 -15.44 45.85
N ILE A 90 51.32 -16.04 44.97
CA ILE A 90 51.20 -15.87 43.52
C ILE A 90 49.83 -16.31 43.03
N GLN A 91 49.35 -17.49 43.44
CA GLN A 91 48.03 -17.99 43.06
C GLN A 91 46.90 -17.05 43.51
N ARG A 92 46.98 -16.52 44.73
CA ARG A 92 46.02 -15.55 45.27
C ARG A 92 46.03 -14.25 44.47
N ASP A 93 47.19 -13.79 44.03
CA ASP A 93 47.29 -12.58 43.19
C ASP A 93 46.68 -12.80 41.81
N THR A 94 46.96 -13.95 41.18
CA THR A 94 46.30 -14.33 39.92
C THR A 94 44.78 -14.44 40.08
N GLN A 95 44.30 -15.00 41.19
CA GLN A 95 42.85 -15.08 41.46
C GLN A 95 42.23 -13.69 41.64
N LYS A 96 42.89 -12.77 42.35
CA LYS A 96 42.43 -11.38 42.49
C LYS A 96 42.33 -10.67 41.14
N GLU A 97 43.32 -10.87 40.27
CA GLU A 97 43.29 -10.31 38.92
C GLU A 97 42.13 -10.88 38.09
N SER A 98 41.89 -12.19 38.17
CA SER A 98 40.75 -12.83 37.49
C SER A 98 39.39 -12.35 38.01
N LEU A 99 39.27 -12.08 39.31
CA LEU A 99 38.06 -11.53 39.91
C LEU A 99 37.82 -10.09 39.45
N ALA A 100 38.87 -9.27 39.39
CA ALA A 100 38.78 -7.90 38.87
C ALA A 100 38.36 -7.86 37.40
N ASP A 101 38.87 -8.78 36.56
CA ASP A 101 38.43 -8.92 35.17
C ASP A 101 36.95 -9.32 35.07
N LEU A 102 36.52 -10.30 35.87
CA LEU A 102 35.12 -10.73 35.92
C LEU A 102 34.18 -9.61 36.37
N GLU A 103 34.57 -8.83 37.40
CA GLU A 103 33.82 -7.66 37.86
C GLU A 103 33.70 -6.59 36.76
N SER A 104 34.79 -6.34 36.03
CA SER A 104 34.77 -5.42 34.89
C SER A 104 33.85 -5.89 33.77
N ARG A 105 33.86 -7.19 33.46
CA ARG A 105 32.99 -7.79 32.43
C ARG A 105 31.52 -7.77 32.84
N LEU A 106 31.22 -8.02 34.12
CA LEU A 106 29.88 -7.96 34.66
C LEU A 106 29.31 -6.54 34.56
N THR A 107 30.07 -5.54 34.98
CA THR A 107 29.69 -4.12 34.84
C THR A 107 29.40 -3.76 33.38
N SER A 108 30.27 -4.17 32.45
CA SER A 108 30.05 -3.91 31.02
C SER A 108 28.80 -4.61 30.46
N GLN A 109 28.50 -5.83 30.94
CA GLN A 109 27.29 -6.55 30.54
C GLN A 109 26.01 -5.91 31.10
N GLU A 110 26.06 -5.39 32.33
CA GLU A 110 24.95 -4.63 32.93
C GLU A 110 24.66 -3.33 32.17
N GLU A 111 25.70 -2.62 31.74
CA GLU A 111 25.57 -1.44 30.87
C GLU A 111 24.93 -1.81 29.52
N GLN A 112 25.41 -2.87 28.86
CA GLN A 112 24.83 -3.35 27.59
C GLN A 112 23.37 -3.77 27.74
N MET A 113 23.00 -4.41 28.86
CA MET A 113 21.62 -4.81 29.12
C MET A 113 20.71 -3.59 29.33
N THR A 114 21.22 -2.56 30.01
CA THR A 114 20.52 -1.29 30.22
C THR A 114 20.28 -0.56 28.89
N ASP A 115 21.30 -0.50 28.03
CA ASP A 115 21.18 0.09 26.68
C ASP A 115 20.20 -0.68 25.78
N LEU A 116 20.24 -2.01 25.84
CA LEU A 116 19.31 -2.86 25.09
C LEU A 116 17.87 -2.65 25.55
N LEU A 117 17.63 -2.52 26.87
CA LEU A 117 16.30 -2.20 27.41
C LEU A 117 15.82 -0.85 26.90
N GLY A 118 16.66 0.18 26.90
CA GLY A 118 16.32 1.50 26.35
C GLY A 118 16.00 1.45 24.85
N THR A 119 16.74 0.65 24.08
CA THR A 119 16.45 0.43 22.65
C THR A 119 15.10 -0.26 22.44
N ILE A 120 14.77 -1.25 23.25
CA ILE A 120 13.49 -1.97 23.18
C ILE A 120 12.33 -1.02 23.52
N GLU A 121 12.45 -0.18 24.54
CA GLU A 121 11.42 0.80 24.90
C GLU A 121 11.19 1.83 23.78
N ALA A 122 12.26 2.31 23.14
CA ALA A 122 12.16 3.20 21.99
C ALA A 122 11.50 2.53 20.77
N GLN A 123 11.80 1.25 20.52
CA GLN A 123 11.16 0.46 19.46
C GLN A 123 9.68 0.23 19.74
N GLN A 124 9.29 -0.05 20.99
CA GLN A 124 7.89 -0.18 21.38
C GLN A 124 7.12 1.12 21.12
N THR A 125 7.69 2.26 21.52
CA THR A 125 7.08 3.57 21.24
C THR A 125 6.88 3.80 19.74
N THR A 126 7.89 3.46 18.92
CA THR A 126 7.80 3.58 17.45
C THR A 126 6.73 2.65 16.87
N GLN A 127 6.57 1.45 17.43
CA GLN A 127 5.54 0.50 17.02
C GLN A 127 4.14 1.06 17.33
N ASP A 128 3.94 1.61 18.52
CA ASP A 128 2.66 2.21 18.93
C ASP A 128 2.28 3.38 17.99
N GLU A 129 3.23 4.26 17.67
CA GLU A 129 3.01 5.37 16.72
C GLU A 129 2.64 4.86 15.30
N MET A 130 3.27 3.77 14.86
CA MET A 130 2.96 3.16 13.57
C MET A 130 1.56 2.52 13.57
N GLU A 131 1.16 1.87 14.65
CA GLU A 131 -0.19 1.32 14.83
C GLU A 131 -1.25 2.42 14.79
N GLU A 132 -1.01 3.55 15.47
CA GLU A 132 -1.88 4.73 15.39
C GLU A 132 -1.97 5.29 13.96
N SER A 133 -0.85 5.39 13.25
CA SER A 133 -0.82 5.84 11.85
C SER A 133 -1.62 4.93 10.93
N ILE A 134 -1.52 3.61 11.11
CA ILE A 134 -2.28 2.61 10.36
C ILE A 134 -3.79 2.80 10.61
N LEU A 135 -4.22 2.97 11.86
CA LEU A 135 -5.63 3.20 12.20
C LEU A 135 -6.16 4.51 11.58
N ALA A 136 -5.35 5.56 11.60
CA ALA A 136 -5.70 6.83 10.97
C ALA A 136 -5.84 6.72 9.45
N LEU A 137 -4.96 5.95 8.79
CA LEU A 137 -5.04 5.68 7.35
C LEU A 137 -6.25 4.80 7.00
N GLN A 138 -6.56 3.79 7.81
CA GLN A 138 -7.77 2.97 7.64
C GLN A 138 -9.04 3.84 7.69
N THR A 139 -9.12 4.73 8.68
CA THR A 139 -10.26 5.67 8.79
C THR A 139 -10.38 6.58 7.57
N GLN A 140 -9.26 7.07 7.02
CA GLN A 140 -9.25 7.87 5.80
C GLN A 140 -9.71 7.07 4.57
N ILE A 141 -9.28 5.82 4.45
CA ILE A 141 -9.70 4.92 3.36
C ILE A 141 -11.21 4.69 3.42
N ASP A 142 -11.77 4.41 4.60
CA ASP A 142 -13.21 4.23 4.77
C ASP A 142 -14.00 5.50 4.39
N GLY A 143 -13.49 6.67 4.77
CA GLY A 143 -14.06 7.95 4.38
C GLY A 143 -14.04 8.19 2.87
N LEU A 144 -12.93 7.86 2.20
CA LEU A 144 -12.82 7.96 0.74
C LEU A 144 -13.75 6.97 0.01
N GLN A 145 -13.90 5.74 0.52
CA GLN A 145 -14.83 4.76 -0.03
C GLN A 145 -16.29 5.21 0.08
N SER A 146 -16.67 5.81 1.21
CA SER A 146 -17.99 6.40 1.41
C SER A 146 -18.26 7.54 0.41
N ASN A 147 -17.29 8.45 0.25
CA ASN A 147 -17.40 9.54 -0.72
C ASN A 147 -17.51 9.04 -2.17
N LEU A 148 -16.76 7.99 -2.52
CA LEU A 148 -16.82 7.40 -3.86
C LEU A 148 -18.20 6.80 -4.13
N THR A 149 -18.77 6.08 -3.15
CA THR A 149 -20.13 5.53 -3.25
C THR A 149 -21.18 6.63 -3.45
N ALA A 150 -21.10 7.72 -2.69
CA ALA A 150 -22.00 8.86 -2.83
C ALA A 150 -21.87 9.56 -4.20
N MET A 151 -20.66 9.64 -4.74
CA MET A 151 -20.41 10.20 -6.07
C MET A 151 -20.97 9.30 -7.18
N GLU A 152 -20.85 7.98 -7.05
CA GLU A 152 -21.46 7.00 -7.97
C GLU A 152 -22.99 7.13 -7.99
N GLU A 153 -23.63 7.27 -6.83
CA GLU A 153 -25.08 7.48 -6.73
C GLU A 153 -25.51 8.81 -7.39
N THR A 154 -24.73 9.87 -7.19
CA THR A 154 -24.98 11.18 -7.81
C THR A 154 -24.85 11.11 -9.33
N LEU A 155 -23.84 10.40 -9.84
CA LEU A 155 -23.66 10.18 -11.29
C LEU A 155 -24.80 9.34 -11.88
N GLY A 156 -25.29 8.34 -11.15
CA GLY A 156 -26.50 7.59 -11.53
C GLY A 156 -27.70 8.52 -11.69
N THR A 157 -27.95 9.36 -10.69
CA THR A 157 -29.04 10.35 -10.73
C THR A 157 -28.93 11.31 -11.91
N PHE A 158 -27.72 11.83 -12.21
CA PHE A 158 -27.53 12.71 -13.36
C PHE A 158 -27.72 11.97 -14.70
N THR A 159 -27.34 10.70 -14.78
CA THR A 159 -27.57 9.87 -15.98
C THR A 159 -29.07 9.70 -16.25
N ASP A 160 -29.85 9.43 -15.20
CA ASP A 160 -31.31 9.32 -15.29
C ASP A 160 -31.95 10.64 -15.72
N GLN A 161 -31.50 11.77 -15.14
CA GLN A 161 -31.97 13.10 -15.50
C GLN A 161 -31.68 13.47 -16.96
N ILE A 162 -30.48 13.14 -17.46
CA ILE A 162 -30.12 13.37 -18.87
C ILE A 162 -31.01 12.55 -19.80
N SER A 163 -31.26 11.29 -19.46
CA SER A 163 -32.13 10.40 -20.25
C SER A 163 -33.57 10.93 -20.30
N ALA A 164 -34.11 11.39 -19.17
CA ALA A 164 -35.42 12.01 -19.11
C ALA A 164 -35.50 13.31 -19.93
N LEU A 165 -34.43 14.12 -19.92
CA LEU A 165 -34.37 15.34 -20.74
C LEU A 165 -34.33 15.04 -22.23
N ASP A 166 -33.62 13.99 -22.64
CA ASP A 166 -33.57 13.52 -24.03
C ASP A 166 -34.96 13.11 -24.52
N GLU A 167 -35.69 12.32 -23.72
CA GLU A 167 -37.06 11.89 -24.02
C GLU A 167 -38.01 13.09 -24.16
N ILE A 168 -37.96 14.04 -23.22
CA ILE A 168 -38.76 15.27 -23.27
C ILE A 168 -38.41 16.11 -24.52
N SER A 169 -37.13 16.18 -24.89
CA SER A 169 -36.71 16.93 -26.09
C SER A 169 -37.21 16.30 -27.39
N ALA A 170 -37.25 14.96 -27.45
CA ALA A 170 -37.81 14.21 -28.57
C ALA A 170 -39.33 14.43 -28.67
N GLU A 171 -40.04 14.41 -27.55
CA GLU A 171 -41.48 14.70 -27.49
C GLU A 171 -41.79 16.12 -27.97
N TYR A 172 -41.06 17.13 -27.51
CA TYR A 172 -41.24 18.51 -27.98
C TYR A 172 -40.97 18.66 -29.47
N THR A 173 -39.94 17.97 -30.00
CA THR A 173 -39.64 17.98 -31.43
C THR A 173 -40.79 17.39 -32.26
N ALA A 174 -41.34 16.26 -31.81
CA ALA A 174 -42.50 15.64 -32.45
C ALA A 174 -43.75 16.54 -32.39
N SER A 175 -43.99 17.20 -31.24
CA SER A 175 -45.09 18.14 -31.08
C SER A 175 -44.98 19.34 -32.01
N ILE A 176 -43.78 19.90 -32.21
CA ILE A 176 -43.55 21.01 -33.13
C ILE A 176 -43.82 20.57 -34.57
N ALA A 177 -43.34 19.39 -34.97
CA ALA A 177 -43.60 18.85 -36.31
C ALA A 177 -45.10 18.70 -36.60
N ALA A 178 -45.85 18.12 -35.65
CA ALA A 178 -47.31 17.96 -35.77
C ALA A 178 -48.05 19.31 -35.82
N MET A 179 -47.58 20.30 -35.05
CA MET A 179 -48.16 21.64 -35.07
C MET A 179 -47.91 22.36 -36.40
N ASN A 180 -46.71 22.23 -36.97
CA ASN A 180 -46.39 22.78 -38.29
C ASN A 180 -47.27 22.14 -39.38
N GLU A 181 -47.43 20.81 -39.38
CA GLU A 181 -48.33 20.13 -40.31
C GLU A 181 -49.79 20.62 -40.17
N THR A 182 -50.23 20.88 -38.94
CA THR A 182 -51.58 21.44 -38.68
C THR A 182 -51.70 22.87 -39.22
N ILE A 183 -50.65 23.69 -39.09
CA ILE A 183 -50.60 25.05 -39.63
C ILE A 183 -50.66 25.01 -41.15
N ASP A 184 -49.82 24.20 -41.80
CA ASP A 184 -49.77 24.07 -43.27
C ASP A 184 -51.14 23.65 -43.83
N ASN A 185 -51.78 22.66 -43.20
CA ASN A 185 -53.13 22.22 -43.59
C ASN A 185 -54.20 23.31 -43.38
N SER A 186 -54.08 24.09 -42.30
CA SER A 186 -55.00 25.19 -42.01
C SER A 186 -54.84 26.34 -43.00
N GLU A 187 -53.59 26.68 -43.36
CA GLU A 187 -53.28 27.69 -44.38
C GLU A 187 -53.82 27.28 -45.75
N ALA A 188 -53.62 26.02 -46.15
CA ALA A 188 -54.19 25.49 -47.40
C ALA A 188 -55.72 25.58 -47.44
N SER A 189 -56.38 25.22 -46.32
CA SER A 189 -57.85 25.31 -46.19
C SER A 189 -58.36 26.75 -46.24
N LEU A 190 -57.66 27.69 -45.60
CA LEU A 190 -58.00 29.12 -45.64
C LEU A 190 -57.86 29.70 -47.05
N THR A 191 -56.78 29.37 -47.76
CA THR A 191 -56.59 29.76 -49.16
C THR A 191 -57.70 29.20 -50.05
N ALA A 192 -58.05 27.92 -49.88
CA ALA A 192 -59.15 27.30 -50.63
C ALA A 192 -60.50 27.99 -50.36
N MET A 193 -60.81 28.31 -49.10
CA MET A 193 -62.02 29.06 -48.75
C MET A 193 -62.01 30.48 -49.33
N GLN A 194 -60.87 31.17 -49.30
CA GLN A 194 -60.73 32.50 -49.90
C GLN A 194 -61.02 32.46 -51.41
N HIS A 195 -60.47 31.47 -52.13
CA HIS A 195 -60.73 31.28 -53.55
C HIS A 195 -62.23 31.05 -53.82
N GLN A 196 -62.89 30.20 -53.03
CA GLN A 196 -64.33 29.94 -53.16
C GLN A 196 -65.18 31.20 -52.92
N ILE A 197 -64.81 32.03 -51.94
CA ILE A 197 -65.51 33.30 -51.67
C ILE A 197 -65.39 34.24 -52.87
N ILE A 198 -64.21 34.36 -53.48
CA ILE A 198 -64.01 35.23 -54.66
C ILE A 198 -64.85 34.75 -55.84
N ILE A 199 -64.89 33.43 -56.09
CA ILE A 199 -65.73 32.84 -57.15
C ILE A 199 -67.21 33.13 -56.89
N LEU A 200 -67.70 32.94 -55.66
CA LEU A 200 -69.08 33.25 -55.29
C LEU A 200 -69.42 34.73 -55.47
N GLN A 201 -68.51 35.64 -55.11
CA GLN A 201 -68.67 37.08 -55.33
C GLN A 201 -68.74 37.42 -56.82
N ALA A 202 -67.86 36.85 -57.64
CA ALA A 202 -67.90 37.02 -59.09
C ALA A 202 -69.24 36.52 -59.65
N MET A 203 -69.71 35.34 -59.26
CA MET A 203 -71.00 34.79 -59.68
C MET A 203 -72.19 35.68 -59.31
N GLU A 204 -72.18 36.27 -58.11
CA GLU A 204 -73.22 37.22 -57.67
C GLU A 204 -73.26 38.45 -58.58
N LEU A 205 -72.09 39.06 -58.86
CA LEU A 205 -71.95 40.21 -59.74
C LEU A 205 -72.41 39.91 -61.17
N LEU A 206 -72.07 38.75 -61.72
CA LEU A 206 -72.54 38.35 -63.06
C LEU A 206 -74.06 38.14 -63.08
N THR A 207 -74.63 37.55 -62.03
CA THR A 207 -76.09 37.38 -61.90
C THR A 207 -76.79 38.73 -61.85
N ARG A 208 -76.23 39.70 -61.11
CA ARG A 208 -76.73 41.08 -61.05
C ARG A 208 -76.61 41.79 -62.41
N SER A 209 -75.48 41.61 -63.10
CA SER A 209 -75.26 42.16 -64.44
C SER A 209 -76.29 41.63 -65.44
N ARG A 210 -76.55 40.31 -65.46
CA ARG A 210 -77.61 39.70 -66.28
C ARG A 210 -78.97 40.33 -66.01
N LEU A 211 -79.33 40.50 -64.74
CA LEU A 211 -80.58 41.12 -64.34
C LEU A 211 -80.67 42.60 -64.78
N ASN A 212 -79.55 43.33 -64.74
CA ASN A 212 -79.46 44.71 -65.22
C ASN A 212 -79.60 44.80 -66.75
N LEU A 213 -79.02 43.85 -67.51
CA LEU A 213 -79.20 43.76 -68.96
C LEU A 213 -80.67 43.51 -69.35
N VAL A 214 -81.36 42.62 -68.65
CA VAL A 214 -82.78 42.33 -68.86
C VAL A 214 -83.66 43.56 -68.59
N GLN A 215 -83.28 44.39 -67.60
CA GLN A 215 -83.97 45.64 -67.27
C GLN A 215 -83.58 46.83 -68.17
N GLY A 216 -82.66 46.64 -69.13
CA GLY A 216 -82.19 47.69 -70.03
C GLY A 216 -81.20 48.68 -69.39
N ASN A 217 -80.68 48.37 -68.20
CA ASN A 217 -79.73 49.22 -67.49
C ASN A 217 -78.28 48.82 -67.80
N THR A 218 -77.83 49.13 -69.02
CA THR A 218 -76.52 48.72 -69.54
C THR A 218 -75.32 49.31 -68.78
N PRO A 219 -75.34 50.55 -68.24
CA PRO A 219 -74.19 51.06 -67.47
C PRO A 219 -73.95 50.30 -66.16
N LEU A 220 -75.01 49.96 -65.42
CA LEU A 220 -74.88 49.14 -64.21
C LEU A 220 -74.40 47.73 -64.53
N ALA A 221 -74.88 47.14 -65.63
CA ALA A 221 -74.42 45.83 -66.08
C ALA A 221 -72.92 45.81 -66.43
N SER A 222 -72.43 46.83 -67.12
CA SER A 222 -70.99 46.98 -67.44
C SER A 222 -70.16 47.11 -66.16
N GLY A 223 -70.59 47.96 -65.22
CA GLY A 223 -69.89 48.13 -63.94
C GLY A 223 -69.80 46.84 -63.13
N ASP A 224 -70.87 46.04 -63.10
CA ASP A 224 -70.86 44.73 -62.43
C ASP A 224 -69.92 43.73 -63.10
N MET A 225 -69.85 43.71 -64.44
CA MET A 225 -68.90 42.88 -65.19
C MET A 225 -67.45 43.31 -64.96
N GLU A 226 -67.18 44.62 -64.90
CA GLU A 226 -65.84 45.16 -64.65
C GLU A 226 -65.32 44.74 -63.27
N VAL A 227 -66.17 44.83 -62.24
CA VAL A 227 -65.81 44.39 -60.88
C VAL A 227 -65.59 42.88 -60.83
N ALA A 228 -66.43 42.09 -61.51
CA ALA A 228 -66.25 40.63 -61.58
C ALA A 228 -64.95 40.24 -62.30
N SER A 229 -64.63 40.90 -63.43
CA SER A 229 -63.39 40.69 -64.17
C SER A 229 -62.16 41.03 -63.31
N ALA A 230 -62.20 42.13 -62.57
CA ALA A 230 -61.12 42.51 -61.65
C ALA A 230 -60.89 41.46 -60.53
N LEU A 231 -61.96 40.95 -59.92
CA LEU A 231 -61.87 39.91 -58.89
C LEU A 231 -61.28 38.60 -59.42
N LEU A 232 -61.70 38.19 -60.63
CA LEU A 232 -61.20 36.96 -61.26
C LEU A 232 -59.75 37.11 -61.74
N THR A 233 -59.35 38.30 -62.18
CA THR A 233 -57.96 38.61 -62.54
C THR A 233 -57.03 38.54 -61.32
N ASP A 234 -57.48 39.07 -60.18
CA ASP A 234 -56.74 38.96 -58.92
C ASP A 234 -56.64 37.51 -58.45
N LEU A 235 -57.74 36.75 -58.54
CA LEU A 235 -57.75 35.32 -58.25
C LEU A 235 -56.78 34.55 -59.15
N GLN A 236 -56.79 34.81 -60.46
CA GLN A 236 -55.94 34.16 -61.44
C GLN A 236 -54.46 34.21 -61.06
N SER A 237 -54.00 35.33 -60.50
CA SER A 237 -52.60 35.53 -60.10
C SER A 237 -52.18 34.65 -58.91
N ASN A 238 -53.16 34.13 -58.17
CA ASN A 238 -52.96 33.33 -56.96
C ASN A 238 -53.36 31.85 -57.15
N LEU A 239 -53.73 31.46 -58.38
CA LEU A 239 -54.12 30.09 -58.70
C LEU A 239 -52.96 29.29 -59.31
N PRO A 240 -52.99 27.96 -59.17
CA PRO A 240 -52.15 27.07 -59.97
C PRO A 240 -52.38 27.24 -61.47
N ALA A 241 -51.36 26.93 -62.28
CA ALA A 241 -51.34 27.21 -63.72
C ALA A 241 -52.58 26.70 -64.47
N VAL A 242 -53.03 25.48 -64.18
CA VAL A 242 -54.20 24.85 -64.80
C VAL A 242 -55.48 25.64 -64.49
N GLN A 243 -55.67 26.03 -63.24
CA GLN A 243 -56.87 26.77 -62.82
C GLN A 243 -56.83 28.22 -63.33
N ALA A 244 -55.64 28.81 -63.41
CA ALA A 244 -55.45 30.14 -63.99
C ALA A 244 -55.80 30.18 -65.49
N GLU A 245 -55.53 29.11 -66.23
CA GLU A 245 -55.93 28.97 -67.64
C GLU A 245 -57.47 28.94 -67.77
N TYR A 246 -58.14 28.16 -66.93
CA TYR A 246 -59.62 28.12 -66.91
C TYR A 246 -60.24 29.49 -66.59
N ILE A 247 -59.65 30.25 -65.65
CA ILE A 247 -60.07 31.64 -65.38
C ILE A 247 -59.81 32.55 -66.59
N THR A 248 -58.75 32.31 -67.37
CA THR A 248 -58.46 33.07 -68.60
C THR A 248 -59.60 32.96 -69.61
N GLU A 249 -60.16 31.75 -69.77
CA GLU A 249 -61.28 31.52 -70.68
C GLU A 249 -62.54 32.26 -70.21
N ILE A 250 -62.81 32.23 -68.90
CA ILE A 250 -63.92 32.98 -68.29
C ILE A 250 -63.74 34.48 -68.53
N LEU A 251 -62.55 35.04 -68.23
CA LEU A 251 -62.24 36.45 -68.48
C LEU A 251 -62.42 36.83 -69.95
N THR A 252 -61.97 35.98 -70.86
CA THR A 252 -62.16 36.18 -72.31
C THR A 252 -63.64 36.22 -72.67
N ALA A 253 -64.48 35.37 -72.05
CA ALA A 253 -65.92 35.39 -72.26
C ALA A 253 -66.58 36.68 -71.69
N LEU A 254 -66.10 37.18 -70.54
CA LEU A 254 -66.54 38.47 -69.98
C LEU A 254 -66.17 39.65 -70.90
N ASP A 255 -64.93 39.73 -71.37
CA ASP A 255 -64.46 40.81 -72.25
C ASP A 255 -65.29 40.85 -73.55
N ASN A 256 -65.52 39.67 -74.13
CA ASN A 256 -66.38 39.51 -75.29
C ASN A 256 -67.84 39.96 -75.04
N ALA A 257 -68.34 39.86 -73.81
CA ALA A 257 -69.65 40.33 -73.41
C ALA A 257 -69.68 41.85 -73.22
N GLN A 258 -68.63 42.43 -72.61
CA GLN A 258 -68.45 43.87 -72.47
C GLN A 258 -68.34 44.58 -73.82
N ASP A 259 -67.55 44.04 -74.76
CA ASP A 259 -67.38 44.60 -76.11
C ASP A 259 -68.68 44.68 -76.92
N ALA A 260 -69.66 43.82 -76.59
CA ALA A 260 -70.97 43.84 -77.22
C ALA A 260 -71.86 44.99 -76.70
N LEU A 261 -71.51 45.64 -75.58
CA LEU A 261 -72.23 46.78 -75.03
C LEU A 261 -71.69 48.12 -75.58
N PRO A 262 -72.56 49.12 -75.82
CA PRO A 262 -74.01 49.14 -75.63
C PRO A 262 -74.81 48.64 -76.86
N ALA A 263 -74.13 48.24 -77.93
CA ALA A 263 -74.75 48.05 -79.25
C ALA A 263 -75.66 46.82 -79.36
N ALA A 264 -75.35 45.73 -78.65
CA ALA A 264 -76.07 44.45 -78.72
C ALA A 264 -76.27 43.83 -77.32
N PRO A 265 -77.19 44.37 -76.49
CA PRO A 265 -77.40 43.90 -75.11
C PRO A 265 -77.81 42.43 -74.99
N LEU A 266 -78.56 41.90 -75.97
CA LEU A 266 -78.98 40.51 -75.98
C LEU A 266 -77.80 39.56 -76.22
N THR A 267 -76.93 39.90 -77.18
CA THR A 267 -75.70 39.15 -77.46
C THR A 267 -74.72 39.22 -76.29
N ALA A 268 -74.63 40.38 -75.62
CA ALA A 268 -73.86 40.51 -74.38
C ALA A 268 -74.41 39.58 -73.28
N ALA A 269 -75.74 39.47 -73.14
CA ALA A 269 -76.37 38.59 -72.16
C ALA A 269 -76.09 37.09 -72.42
N ASP A 270 -76.11 36.65 -73.68
CA ASP A 270 -75.80 35.26 -74.05
C ASP A 270 -74.33 34.90 -73.75
N LYS A 271 -73.40 35.81 -74.05
CA LYS A 271 -71.97 35.61 -73.75
C LYS A 271 -71.69 35.62 -72.25
N LEU A 272 -72.36 36.51 -71.52
CA LEU A 272 -72.29 36.57 -70.07
C LEU A 272 -72.83 35.28 -69.41
N GLU A 273 -73.87 34.69 -69.99
CA GLU A 273 -74.39 33.40 -69.53
C GLU A 273 -73.35 32.29 -69.68
N ASN A 274 -72.59 32.27 -70.79
CA ASN A 274 -71.51 31.30 -70.97
C ASN A 274 -70.44 31.43 -69.87
N ALA A 275 -69.95 32.64 -69.62
CA ALA A 275 -68.99 32.90 -68.54
C ALA A 275 -69.52 32.47 -67.16
N TRP A 276 -70.80 32.72 -66.88
CA TRP A 276 -71.45 32.33 -65.64
C TRP A 276 -71.56 30.81 -65.49
N GLN A 277 -71.93 30.10 -66.57
CA GLN A 277 -71.98 28.63 -66.57
C GLN A 277 -70.59 28.02 -66.33
N MET A 278 -69.54 28.59 -66.92
CA MET A 278 -68.16 28.15 -66.68
C MET A 278 -67.74 28.32 -65.21
N LEU A 279 -68.17 29.40 -64.54
CA LEU A 279 -67.92 29.58 -63.10
C LEU A 279 -68.71 28.60 -62.22
N ILE A 280 -69.95 28.27 -62.60
CA ILE A 280 -70.76 27.28 -61.87
C ILE A 280 -70.16 25.88 -61.95
N ALA A 281 -69.61 25.52 -63.11
CA ALA A 281 -68.94 24.24 -63.29
C ALA A 281 -67.78 24.04 -62.30
N GLY A 282 -67.28 25.14 -61.71
CA GLY A 282 -66.21 25.14 -60.74
C GLY A 282 -64.84 25.14 -61.42
N LEU A 283 -63.80 25.39 -60.63
CA LEU A 283 -62.43 25.22 -61.09
C LEU A 283 -62.10 23.72 -61.20
N PRO A 284 -61.43 23.27 -62.27
CA PRO A 284 -60.99 21.89 -62.38
C PRO A 284 -60.02 21.52 -61.26
N ALA A 285 -60.14 20.30 -60.73
CA ALA A 285 -59.15 19.78 -59.78
C ALA A 285 -57.81 19.55 -60.51
N GLU A 286 -56.69 19.84 -59.86
CA GLU A 286 -55.35 19.63 -60.46
C GLU A 286 -55.13 18.17 -60.91
N SER A 287 -55.75 17.21 -60.21
CA SER A 287 -55.69 15.78 -60.54
C SER A 287 -56.35 15.42 -61.87
N ASP A 288 -57.35 16.17 -62.33
CA ASP A 288 -58.08 15.85 -63.56
C ASP A 288 -57.32 16.33 -64.81
N ALA A 289 -56.52 17.39 -64.67
CA ALA A 289 -55.71 17.95 -65.77
C ALA A 289 -54.42 17.16 -66.09
N GLN A 290 -53.87 16.41 -65.12
CA GLN A 290 -52.73 15.53 -65.36
C GLN A 290 -53.11 14.21 -66.04
N ALA A 291 -54.35 13.74 -65.87
CA ALA A 291 -54.85 12.55 -66.57
C ALA A 291 -54.99 12.79 -68.09
N GLU A 292 -55.32 14.01 -68.50
CA GLU A 292 -55.50 14.38 -69.91
C GLU A 292 -54.16 14.58 -70.66
N GLN A 293 -53.06 14.89 -69.96
CA GLN A 293 -51.73 14.99 -70.58
C GLN A 293 -51.01 13.62 -70.72
N ALA A 294 -51.34 12.64 -69.88
CA ALA A 294 -50.69 11.32 -69.88
C ALA A 294 -51.09 10.42 -71.07
N GLU A 295 -52.17 10.72 -71.80
CA GLU A 295 -52.58 9.93 -72.97
C GLU A 295 -51.75 10.21 -74.24
N THR A 296 -50.84 11.19 -74.22
CA THR A 296 -50.07 11.60 -75.43
C THR A 296 -48.62 11.11 -75.51
N GLU A 297 -48.04 10.50 -74.46
CA GLU A 297 -46.68 9.95 -74.55
C GLU A 297 -46.70 8.49 -75.01
N THR A 298 -46.58 8.29 -76.32
CA THR A 298 -46.20 7.00 -76.93
C THR A 298 -44.78 6.62 -76.45
N PRO A 299 -44.54 5.45 -75.85
CA PRO A 299 -43.22 5.10 -75.36
C PRO A 299 -42.27 4.78 -76.52
N GLU A 300 -41.18 5.55 -76.60
CA GLU A 300 -40.04 5.29 -77.48
C GLU A 300 -39.31 4.01 -77.02
N ALA A 301 -39.09 3.08 -77.96
CA ALA A 301 -38.57 1.75 -77.69
C ALA A 301 -37.13 1.79 -77.12
N THR A 302 -36.96 1.17 -75.94
CA THR A 302 -35.69 1.04 -75.22
C THR A 302 -34.72 0.11 -75.94
N GLY A 303 -33.51 0.60 -76.24
CA GLY A 303 -32.41 -0.18 -76.80
C GLY A 303 -31.80 -1.16 -75.77
N THR A 304 -31.54 -2.38 -76.25
CA THR A 304 -30.91 -3.50 -75.55
C THR A 304 -29.44 -3.23 -75.17
N PRO A 305 -28.96 -3.52 -73.95
CA PRO A 305 -27.55 -3.60 -73.66
C PRO A 305 -26.98 -5.00 -73.95
N THR A 306 -25.86 -5.05 -74.67
CA THR A 306 -25.04 -6.25 -74.89
C THR A 306 -24.05 -6.41 -73.72
N PRO A 307 -23.90 -7.60 -73.11
CA PRO A 307 -22.87 -7.86 -72.11
C PRO A 307 -21.69 -8.61 -72.75
N THR A 308 -20.45 -8.19 -72.45
CA THR A 308 -19.24 -9.01 -72.68
C THR A 308 -18.06 -8.41 -71.90
N PRO A 309 -17.00 -9.19 -71.63
CA PRO A 309 -16.87 -10.30 -70.68
C PRO A 309 -16.01 -9.96 -69.45
#